data_AF-A0A957NYR9-F1
#
_entry.id   AF-A0A957NYR9-F1
#
_cell.length_a   1.000
_cell.length_b   1.000
_cell.length_c   1.000
_cell.angle_alpha   90.00
_cell.angle_beta   90.00
_cell.angle_gamma   90.00
#
_symmetry.space_group_name_H-M   'P 1'
#
loop_
_entity.id
_entity.type
_entity.pdbx_description
1 polymer ?
#
loop_
_entity_poly.entity_id
_entity_poly.type
_entity_poly.pdbx_seq_one_letter_code
_entity_poly.pdbx_strand_id
1 'polypeptide(L)'
;HGLKLFDVEEIPTHGGSLRIYGRHIEDESKPVTERALALHAKEAAAGIADLEYYETFAEKVKETKRKLLDFLIEARRAGKTVVGYGAPGKGNTLLNYCGVRTDFLDYTVDRNPYKQGKFLPGTHIPIYHPDTIKETKPDYLFILPWNFRDEIMQQMSYIREWGGQFVVPIPEVTVLP
;
A
#
# COMPACT_ATOMS: atom_id res chain seq x y z
N HIS A 1 -30.35 13.82 9.41
CA HIS A 1 -29.45 13.53 10.54
C HIS A 1 -29.13 14.73 11.44
N GLY A 2 -29.52 15.98 11.12
CA GLY A 2 -29.35 17.11 12.05
C GLY A 2 -27.90 17.52 12.34
N LEU A 3 -26.95 17.09 11.49
CA LEU A 3 -25.52 17.36 11.64
C LEU A 3 -25.02 18.24 10.49
N LYS A 4 -24.05 19.09 10.78
CA LYS A 4 -23.32 19.92 9.83
C LYS A 4 -21.81 19.68 10.00
N LEU A 5 -21.14 19.34 8.90
CA LEU A 5 -19.69 19.33 8.86
C LEU A 5 -19.21 20.78 8.83
N PHE A 6 -18.30 21.14 9.73
CA PHE A 6 -17.86 22.54 9.84
C PHE A 6 -16.34 22.70 9.70
N ASP A 7 -15.55 21.64 9.88
CA ASP A 7 -14.09 21.74 9.82
C ASP A 7 -13.45 20.42 9.36
N VAL A 8 -12.21 20.51 8.89
CA VAL A 8 -11.43 19.38 8.39
C VAL A 8 -9.93 19.59 8.59
N GLU A 9 -9.21 18.50 8.85
CA GLU A 9 -7.75 18.44 8.84
C GLU A 9 -7.26 17.34 7.90
N GLU A 10 -6.40 17.69 6.94
CA GLU A 10 -5.63 16.72 6.16
C GLU A 10 -4.47 16.20 7.01
N ILE A 11 -4.37 14.88 7.19
CA ILE A 11 -3.29 14.24 7.96
C ILE A 11 -2.57 13.19 7.10
N PRO A 12 -1.25 13.00 7.24
CA PRO A 12 -0.46 12.12 6.37
C PRO A 12 -0.62 10.62 6.70
N THR A 13 -1.27 10.27 7.81
CA THR A 13 -1.38 8.89 8.28
C THR A 13 -2.09 7.99 7.26
N HIS A 14 -1.69 6.71 7.23
CA HIS A 14 -2.24 5.67 6.34
C HIS A 14 -2.19 5.96 4.82
N GLY A 15 -1.35 6.90 4.37
CA GLY A 15 -1.26 7.30 2.96
C GLY A 15 -2.14 8.50 2.60
N GLY A 16 -2.51 9.30 3.60
CA GLY A 16 -3.43 10.44 3.49
C GLY A 16 -4.78 10.10 4.11
N SER A 17 -5.23 10.92 5.06
CA SER A 17 -6.53 10.80 5.71
C SER A 17 -7.14 12.18 5.97
N LEU A 18 -8.45 12.23 6.15
CA LEU A 18 -9.17 13.41 6.60
C LEU A 18 -9.68 13.18 8.02
N ARG A 19 -9.45 14.14 8.90
CA ARG A 19 -10.18 14.24 10.17
C ARG A 19 -11.29 15.26 9.99
N ILE A 20 -12.53 14.77 10.01
CA ILE A 20 -13.72 15.58 9.75
C ILE A 20 -14.42 15.88 11.08
N TYR A 21 -14.81 17.15 11.27
CA TYR A 21 -15.52 17.60 12.46
C TYR A 21 -16.98 17.94 12.12
N GLY A 22 -17.89 17.33 12.86
CA GLY A 22 -19.33 17.55 12.76
C GLY A 22 -19.90 18.20 14.01
N ARG A 23 -20.97 18.96 13.85
CA ARG A 23 -21.77 19.54 14.93
C ARG A 23 -23.25 19.38 14.68
N HIS A 24 -24.07 19.57 15.71
CA HIS A 24 -25.50 19.76 15.54
C HIS A 24 -25.78 21.05 14.75
N ILE A 25 -26.84 21.03 13.93
CA ILE A 25 -27.17 22.17 13.06
C ILE A 25 -27.51 23.42 13.88
N GLU A 26 -28.08 23.23 15.07
CA GLU A 26 -28.45 24.25 16.03
C GLU A 26 -27.24 24.90 16.74
N ASP A 27 -26.06 24.26 16.71
CA ASP A 27 -24.85 24.79 17.37
C ASP A 27 -24.13 25.84 16.52
N GLU A 28 -24.59 27.08 16.52
CA GLU A 28 -23.99 28.16 15.72
C GLU A 28 -22.60 28.62 16.19
N SER A 29 -22.11 28.15 17.34
CA SER A 29 -20.80 28.57 17.90
C SER A 29 -19.59 28.15 17.07
N LYS A 30 -19.78 27.22 16.14
CA LYS A 30 -18.72 26.65 15.29
C LYS A 30 -19.06 26.90 13.81
N PRO A 31 -18.72 28.06 13.24
CA PRO A 31 -18.97 28.34 11.83
C PRO A 31 -18.19 27.38 10.93
N VAL A 32 -18.62 27.26 9.66
CA VAL A 32 -17.86 26.49 8.67
C VAL A 32 -16.53 27.19 8.44
N THR A 33 -15.43 26.45 8.59
CA THR A 33 -14.08 26.99 8.44
C THR A 33 -13.69 27.11 6.97
N GLU A 34 -12.75 28.01 6.67
CA GLU A 34 -12.17 28.12 5.33
C GLU A 34 -11.49 26.81 4.90
N ARG A 35 -10.95 26.02 5.83
CA ARG A 35 -10.36 24.69 5.54
C ARG A 35 -11.38 23.75 4.92
N ALA A 36 -12.59 23.70 5.49
CA ALA A 36 -13.67 22.88 4.97
C ALA A 36 -14.12 23.34 3.57
N LEU A 37 -14.23 24.65 3.36
CA LEU A 37 -14.59 25.22 2.05
C LEU A 37 -13.51 24.98 0.99
N ALA A 38 -12.23 25.15 1.36
CA ALA A 38 -11.11 24.94 0.47
C ALA A 38 -10.96 23.47 0.07
N LEU A 39 -11.14 22.53 1.01
CA LEU A 39 -11.13 21.10 0.68
C LEU A 39 -12.28 20.75 -0.26
N HIS A 40 -13.49 21.26 0.01
CA HIS A 40 -14.63 21.03 -0.88
C HIS A 40 -14.38 21.56 -2.30
N ALA A 41 -13.79 22.75 -2.43
CA ALA A 41 -13.41 23.31 -3.73
C ALA A 41 -12.32 22.48 -4.42
N LYS A 42 -11.34 21.96 -3.67
CA LYS A 42 -10.28 21.06 -4.16
C LYS A 42 -10.87 19.74 -4.68
N GLU A 43 -11.81 19.15 -3.95
CA GLU A 43 -12.55 17.94 -4.35
C GLU A 43 -13.35 18.17 -5.64
N ALA A 44 -14.09 19.28 -5.71
CA ALA A 44 -14.84 19.66 -6.91
C ALA A 44 -13.92 19.88 -8.12
N ALA A 45 -12.81 20.59 -7.95
CA ALA A 45 -11.83 20.81 -9.01
C ALA A 45 -11.14 19.51 -9.46
N ALA A 46 -11.01 18.53 -8.57
CA ALA A 46 -10.50 17.21 -8.90
C ALA A 46 -11.51 16.34 -9.67
N GLY A 47 -12.79 16.70 -9.70
CA GLY A 47 -13.85 15.95 -10.39
C GLY A 47 -14.31 14.69 -9.64
N ILE A 48 -14.05 14.58 -8.33
CA ILE A 48 -14.38 13.34 -7.59
C ILE A 48 -15.88 13.07 -7.47
N ALA A 49 -16.73 14.05 -7.79
CA ALA A 49 -18.17 13.88 -7.85
C ALA A 49 -18.65 13.26 -9.19
N ASP A 50 -17.75 13.18 -10.18
CA ASP A 50 -18.07 12.73 -11.53
C ASP A 50 -17.65 11.26 -11.75
N LEU A 51 -18.46 10.51 -12.49
CA LEU A 51 -18.18 9.11 -12.77
C LEU A 51 -16.88 8.91 -13.57
N GLU A 52 -16.59 9.83 -14.50
CA GLU A 52 -15.40 9.81 -15.36
C GLU A 52 -14.08 9.79 -14.56
N TYR A 53 -14.06 10.44 -13.38
CA TYR A 53 -12.91 10.40 -12.48
C TYR A 53 -12.58 8.97 -12.04
N TYR A 54 -13.62 8.20 -11.71
CA TYR A 54 -13.49 6.81 -11.27
C TYR A 54 -13.23 5.84 -12.43
N GLU A 55 -13.76 6.11 -13.62
CA GLU A 55 -13.42 5.34 -14.84
C GLU A 55 -11.94 5.49 -15.19
N THR A 56 -11.42 6.73 -15.15
CA THR A 56 -10.00 7.01 -15.32
C THR A 56 -9.16 6.34 -14.23
N PHE A 57 -9.61 6.36 -12.98
CA PHE A 57 -8.93 5.66 -11.89
C PHE A 57 -8.92 4.14 -12.11
N ALA A 58 -10.00 3.55 -12.62
CA ALA A 58 -10.07 2.13 -12.92
C ALA A 58 -9.02 1.72 -13.98
N GLU A 59 -8.82 2.54 -15.02
CA GLU A 59 -7.74 2.30 -15.99
C GLU A 59 -6.35 2.44 -15.37
N LYS A 60 -6.13 3.42 -14.49
CA LYS A 60 -4.87 3.53 -13.72
C LYS A 60 -4.59 2.27 -12.89
N VAL A 61 -5.62 1.72 -12.23
CA VAL A 61 -5.50 0.47 -11.45
C VAL A 61 -5.13 -0.72 -12.35
N LYS A 62 -5.74 -0.84 -13.52
CA LYS A 62 -5.39 -1.89 -14.50
C LYS A 62 -3.94 -1.74 -14.97
N GLU A 63 -3.50 -0.52 -15.23
CA GLU A 63 -2.13 -0.24 -15.66
C GLU A 63 -1.09 -0.54 -14.57
N THR A 64 -1.34 -0.12 -13.33
CA THR A 64 -0.49 -0.49 -12.19
C THR A 64 -0.39 -2.02 -12.03
N LYS A 65 -1.49 -2.76 -12.23
CA LYS A 65 -1.46 -4.23 -12.24
C LYS A 65 -0.55 -4.78 -13.34
N ARG A 66 -0.66 -4.29 -14.57
CA ARG A 66 0.16 -4.75 -15.71
C ARG A 66 1.65 -4.52 -15.44
N LYS A 67 2.04 -3.29 -15.09
CA LYS A 67 3.42 -2.93 -14.74
C LYS A 67 3.99 -3.79 -13.61
N LEU A 68 3.17 -4.09 -12.59
CA LEU A 68 3.58 -4.96 -11.49
C LEU A 68 3.81 -6.40 -11.92
N LEU A 69 2.93 -6.94 -12.76
CA LEU A 69 3.10 -8.29 -13.30
C LEU A 69 4.29 -8.37 -14.26
N ASP A 70 4.51 -7.36 -15.08
CA ASP A 70 5.68 -7.27 -15.97
C ASP A 70 6.98 -7.39 -15.17
N PHE A 71 7.12 -6.57 -14.11
CA PHE A 71 8.27 -6.66 -13.19
C PHE A 71 8.46 -8.07 -12.61
N LEU A 72 7.39 -8.68 -12.08
CA LEU A 72 7.48 -10.01 -11.46
C LEU A 72 7.84 -11.10 -12.47
N ILE A 73 7.28 -11.03 -13.69
CA ILE A 73 7.59 -11.96 -14.78
C ILE A 73 9.05 -11.81 -15.22
N GLU A 74 9.53 -10.58 -15.38
CA GLU A 74 10.92 -10.29 -15.73
C GLU A 74 11.90 -10.81 -14.66
N ALA A 75 11.61 -10.53 -13.39
CA ALA A 75 12.41 -11.04 -12.27
C ALA A 75 12.51 -12.57 -12.30
N ARG A 76 11.38 -13.27 -12.48
CA ARG A 76 11.38 -14.75 -12.55
C ARG A 76 12.11 -15.28 -13.77
N ARG A 77 11.95 -14.66 -14.94
CA ARG A 77 12.70 -15.04 -16.16
C ARG A 77 14.21 -14.83 -16.02
N ALA A 78 14.62 -13.83 -15.25
CA ALA A 78 16.02 -13.59 -14.91
C ALA A 78 16.55 -14.51 -13.80
N GLY A 79 15.75 -15.47 -13.32
CA GLY A 79 16.13 -16.38 -12.23
C GLY A 79 16.22 -15.69 -10.86
N LYS A 80 15.61 -14.52 -10.69
CA LYS A 80 15.64 -13.73 -9.46
C LYS A 80 14.61 -14.23 -8.45
N THR A 81 15.01 -14.18 -7.18
CA THR A 81 14.15 -14.50 -6.03
C THR A 81 13.43 -13.25 -5.53
N VAL A 82 12.12 -13.36 -5.31
CA VAL A 82 11.28 -12.26 -4.83
C VAL A 82 10.51 -12.73 -3.61
N VAL A 83 10.64 -12.01 -2.50
CA VAL A 83 9.97 -12.33 -1.23
C VAL A 83 9.27 -11.09 -0.69
N GLY A 84 8.17 -11.29 0.03
CA GLY A 84 7.39 -10.22 0.63
C GLY A 84 7.95 -9.76 1.98
N TYR A 85 7.77 -8.48 2.28
CA TYR A 85 7.84 -7.95 3.63
C TYR A 85 6.46 -7.48 4.07
N GLY A 86 6.00 -7.98 5.20
CA GLY A 86 4.71 -7.71 5.82
C GLY A 86 3.56 -8.56 5.27
N ALA A 87 2.52 -8.73 6.09
CA ALA A 87 1.26 -9.37 5.71
C ALA A 87 0.05 -8.47 6.04
N PRO A 88 -0.06 -7.22 5.49
CA PRO A 88 -1.16 -6.32 5.78
C PRO A 88 -2.41 -6.65 4.95
N GLY A 89 -3.60 -6.25 5.40
CA GLY A 89 -4.86 -6.46 4.67
C GLY A 89 -4.83 -5.91 3.24
N LYS A 90 -4.28 -4.70 3.05
CA LYS A 90 -4.12 -4.08 1.72
C LYS A 90 -3.17 -4.83 0.78
N GLY A 91 -2.17 -5.51 1.33
CA GLY A 91 -1.27 -6.37 0.57
C GLY A 91 -2.03 -7.56 -0.01
N ASN A 92 -2.96 -8.13 0.76
CA ASN A 92 -3.79 -9.24 0.29
C ASN A 92 -4.71 -8.83 -0.86
N THR A 93 -5.31 -7.64 -0.83
CA THR A 93 -6.11 -7.12 -1.96
C THR A 93 -5.26 -7.01 -3.21
N LEU A 94 -4.07 -6.40 -3.10
CA LEU A 94 -3.14 -6.25 -4.22
C LEU A 94 -2.78 -7.61 -4.84
N LEU A 95 -2.31 -8.55 -4.01
CA LEU A 95 -1.84 -9.85 -4.48
C LEU A 95 -2.97 -10.68 -5.10
N ASN A 96 -4.16 -10.71 -4.47
CA ASN A 96 -5.32 -11.43 -5.02
C ASN A 96 -5.81 -10.80 -6.34
N TYR A 97 -5.91 -9.47 -6.42
CA TYR A 97 -6.33 -8.78 -7.64
C TYR A 97 -5.34 -9.00 -8.80
N CYS A 98 -4.04 -8.96 -8.49
CA CYS A 98 -3.00 -9.22 -9.48
C CYS A 98 -2.84 -10.72 -9.82
N GLY A 99 -3.36 -11.63 -9.00
CA GLY A 99 -3.20 -13.07 -9.19
C GLY A 99 -1.80 -13.57 -8.82
N VAL A 100 -1.07 -12.85 -7.94
CA VAL A 100 0.30 -13.15 -7.53
C VAL A 100 0.27 -14.28 -6.49
N ARG A 101 0.94 -15.40 -6.78
CA ARG A 101 1.06 -16.57 -5.90
C ARG A 101 2.54 -16.91 -5.67
N THR A 102 2.81 -18.11 -5.18
CA THR A 102 4.16 -18.61 -4.86
C THR A 102 5.05 -18.81 -6.08
N ASP A 103 4.50 -18.79 -7.29
CA ASP A 103 5.24 -18.72 -8.55
C ASP A 103 5.92 -17.36 -8.77
N PHE A 104 5.38 -16.29 -8.15
CA PHE A 104 5.91 -14.94 -8.23
C PHE A 104 6.51 -14.43 -6.92
N LEU A 105 5.98 -14.82 -5.76
CA LEU A 105 6.46 -14.41 -4.43
C LEU A 105 6.67 -15.63 -3.55
N ASP A 106 7.92 -16.02 -3.28
CA ASP A 106 8.24 -17.33 -2.66
C ASP A 106 7.61 -17.47 -1.27
N TYR A 107 7.70 -16.40 -0.48
CA TYR A 107 7.12 -16.27 0.84
C TYR A 107 6.97 -14.79 1.20
N THR A 108 6.35 -14.48 2.34
CA THR A 108 6.47 -13.16 2.99
C THR A 108 6.93 -13.31 4.43
N VAL A 109 7.50 -12.26 5.03
CA VAL A 109 7.76 -12.21 6.47
C VAL A 109 6.83 -11.23 7.17
N ASP A 110 6.55 -11.44 8.45
CA ASP A 110 5.85 -10.43 9.26
C ASP A 110 6.39 -10.44 10.69
N ARG A 111 6.58 -9.26 11.28
CA ARG A 111 7.06 -9.10 12.66
C ARG A 111 6.04 -9.60 13.68
N ASN A 112 4.76 -9.67 13.34
CA ASN A 112 3.71 -10.14 14.23
C ASN A 112 3.77 -11.68 14.38
N PRO A 113 4.11 -12.22 15.57
CA PRO A 113 4.22 -13.67 15.79
C PRO A 113 2.94 -14.43 15.49
N TYR A 114 1.76 -13.81 15.68
CA TYR A 114 0.48 -14.46 15.42
C TYR A 114 0.21 -14.78 13.95
N LYS A 115 0.98 -14.19 13.02
CA LYS A 115 0.88 -14.46 11.59
C LYS A 115 1.90 -15.49 11.10
N GLN A 116 3.00 -15.68 11.81
CA GLN A 116 4.08 -16.57 11.40
C GLN A 116 3.60 -18.03 11.41
N GLY A 117 4.07 -18.82 10.44
CA GLY A 117 3.61 -20.21 10.21
C GLY A 117 2.22 -20.31 9.57
N LYS A 118 1.58 -19.19 9.22
CA LYS A 118 0.31 -19.16 8.48
C LYS A 118 0.55 -18.76 7.03
N PHE A 119 -0.55 -18.55 6.29
CA PHE A 119 -0.53 -18.18 4.89
C PHE A 119 -1.33 -16.89 4.66
N LEU A 120 -0.96 -16.16 3.62
CA LEU A 120 -1.79 -15.05 3.13
C LEU A 120 -3.13 -15.59 2.59
N PRO A 121 -4.26 -14.94 2.93
CA PRO A 121 -5.57 -15.39 2.48
C PRO A 121 -5.72 -15.30 0.96
N GLY A 122 -6.25 -16.36 0.35
CA GLY A 122 -6.53 -16.48 -1.09
C GLY A 122 -5.30 -16.83 -1.95
N THR A 123 -4.17 -16.17 -1.73
CA THR A 123 -2.93 -16.45 -2.48
C THR A 123 -2.12 -17.61 -1.91
N HIS A 124 -2.31 -17.93 -0.63
CA HIS A 124 -1.62 -19.00 0.11
C HIS A 124 -0.09 -18.89 0.10
N ILE A 125 0.43 -17.66 0.07
CA ILE A 125 1.87 -17.42 0.24
C ILE A 125 2.22 -17.60 1.72
N PRO A 126 3.24 -18.41 2.07
CA PRO A 126 3.60 -18.68 3.46
C PRO A 126 4.18 -17.44 4.15
N ILE A 127 3.94 -17.32 5.47
CA ILE A 127 4.39 -16.21 6.31
C ILE A 127 5.45 -16.72 7.30
N TYR A 128 6.66 -16.16 7.23
CA TYR A 128 7.79 -16.51 8.10
C TYR A 128 8.22 -15.38 9.05
N HIS A 129 9.17 -15.70 9.92
CA HIS A 129 9.86 -14.71 10.75
C HIS A 129 10.81 -13.85 9.88
N PRO A 130 11.02 -12.55 10.18
CA PRO A 130 11.93 -11.69 9.42
C PRO A 130 13.36 -12.22 9.25
N ASP A 131 13.85 -13.05 10.18
CA ASP A 131 15.21 -13.61 10.10
C ASP A 131 15.41 -14.53 8.88
N THR A 132 14.34 -15.11 8.32
CA THR A 132 14.39 -15.91 7.10
C THR A 132 14.97 -15.12 5.90
N ILE A 133 14.88 -13.79 5.91
CA ILE A 133 15.50 -12.94 4.88
C ILE A 133 17.03 -13.09 4.89
N LYS A 134 17.65 -13.16 6.07
CA LYS A 134 19.12 -13.33 6.20
C LYS A 134 19.58 -14.71 5.76
N GLU A 135 18.75 -15.71 5.98
CA GLU A 135 19.03 -17.10 5.63
C GLU A 135 18.94 -17.32 4.11
N THR A 136 17.92 -16.74 3.47
CA THR A 136 17.62 -16.98 2.06
C THR A 136 18.25 -15.96 1.10
N LYS A 137 18.61 -14.76 1.60
CA LYS A 137 19.26 -13.69 0.84
C LYS A 137 18.58 -13.38 -0.51
N PRO A 138 17.30 -12.97 -0.49
CA PRO A 138 16.54 -12.73 -1.71
C PRO A 138 17.12 -11.57 -2.53
N ASP A 139 16.92 -11.62 -3.85
CA ASP A 139 17.29 -10.53 -4.77
C ASP A 139 16.35 -9.32 -4.58
N TYR A 140 15.05 -9.57 -4.37
CA TYR A 140 14.04 -8.54 -4.19
C TYR A 140 13.21 -8.73 -2.92
N LEU A 141 13.12 -7.67 -2.12
CA LEU A 141 12.23 -7.56 -0.97
C LEU A 141 11.03 -6.66 -1.31
N PHE A 142 9.89 -7.29 -1.56
CA PHE A 142 8.64 -6.68 -1.99
C PHE A 142 7.83 -6.12 -0.80
N ILE A 143 7.75 -4.80 -0.66
CA ILE A 143 7.17 -4.13 0.51
C ILE A 143 5.65 -4.04 0.38
N LEU A 144 4.94 -4.97 1.04
CA LEU A 144 3.47 -5.00 1.08
C LEU A 144 2.83 -3.89 1.95
N PRO A 145 3.44 -3.46 3.08
CA PRO A 145 2.99 -2.28 3.81
C PRO A 145 3.75 -1.04 3.33
N TRP A 146 3.57 -0.67 2.05
CA TRP A 146 4.28 0.43 1.36
C TRP A 146 4.20 1.81 2.05
N ASN A 147 3.21 2.02 2.94
CA ASN A 147 3.12 3.24 3.73
C ASN A 147 4.22 3.35 4.81
N PHE A 148 4.91 2.25 5.11
CA PHE A 148 6.05 2.20 6.03
C PHE A 148 7.36 1.88 5.28
N ARG A 149 7.41 2.14 3.97
CA ARG A 149 8.56 1.76 3.13
C ARG A 149 9.89 2.27 3.69
N ASP A 150 9.94 3.52 4.15
CA ASP A 150 11.20 4.15 4.58
C ASP A 150 11.72 3.49 5.88
N GLU A 151 10.82 3.24 6.84
CA GLU A 151 11.14 2.53 8.07
C GLU A 151 11.60 1.08 7.79
N ILE A 152 10.90 0.39 6.90
CA ILE A 152 11.22 -1.00 6.52
C ILE A 152 12.56 -1.06 5.80
N MET A 153 12.82 -0.15 4.87
CA MET A 153 14.11 -0.05 4.17
C MET A 153 15.26 0.26 5.12
N GLN A 154 15.01 1.04 6.17
CA GLN A 154 16.01 1.27 7.23
C GLN A 154 16.26 -0.01 8.04
N GLN A 155 15.21 -0.66 8.52
CA GLN A 155 15.30 -1.89 9.34
C GLN A 155 15.94 -3.05 8.58
N MET A 156 15.64 -3.17 7.28
CA MET A 156 16.11 -4.24 6.41
C MET A 156 17.31 -3.80 5.54
N SER A 157 17.98 -2.70 5.88
CA SER A 157 19.09 -2.13 5.10
C SER A 157 20.23 -3.12 4.84
N TYR A 158 20.39 -4.12 5.70
CA TYR A 158 21.38 -5.19 5.59
C TYR A 158 21.22 -6.04 4.31
N ILE A 159 20.07 -6.03 3.63
CA ILE A 159 19.91 -6.77 2.35
C ILE A 159 20.87 -6.28 1.26
N ARG A 160 21.35 -5.05 1.38
CA ARG A 160 22.34 -4.45 0.48
C ARG A 160 23.69 -5.18 0.51
N GLU A 161 24.00 -5.86 1.61
CA GLU A 161 25.27 -6.59 1.77
C GLU A 161 25.46 -7.71 0.74
N TRP A 162 24.37 -8.26 0.21
CA TRP A 162 24.40 -9.24 -0.90
C TRP A 162 23.80 -8.69 -2.20
N GLY A 163 23.54 -7.38 -2.27
CA GLY A 163 22.95 -6.73 -3.44
C GLY A 163 21.44 -6.90 -3.58
N GLY A 164 20.73 -7.28 -2.50
CA GLY A 164 19.28 -7.28 -2.48
C GLY A 164 18.70 -5.88 -2.63
N GLN A 165 17.56 -5.77 -3.29
CA GLN A 165 16.87 -4.52 -3.60
C GLN A 165 15.45 -4.50 -3.02
N PHE A 166 14.92 -3.32 -2.74
CA PHE A 166 13.54 -3.15 -2.29
C PHE A 166 12.62 -2.89 -3.48
N VAL A 167 11.38 -3.40 -3.39
CA VAL A 167 10.34 -3.15 -4.39
C VAL A 167 9.14 -2.52 -3.71
N VAL A 168 8.78 -1.32 -4.14
CA VAL A 168 7.56 -0.63 -3.73
C VAL A 168 6.52 -0.82 -4.84
N PRO A 169 5.37 -1.46 -4.58
CA PRO A 169 4.48 -1.90 -5.65
C PRO A 169 3.56 -0.82 -6.22
N ILE A 170 3.24 0.22 -5.46
CA ILE A 170 2.29 1.26 -5.84
C ILE A 170 2.78 2.64 -5.40
N PRO A 171 2.36 3.74 -6.06
CA PRO A 171 1.42 3.82 -7.20
C PRO A 171 1.98 3.26 -8.52
N GLU A 172 3.31 3.23 -8.64
CA GLU A 172 4.05 2.56 -9.71
C GLU A 172 5.12 1.66 -9.09
N VAL A 173 5.50 0.61 -9.81
CA VAL A 173 6.54 -0.30 -9.32
C VAL A 173 7.88 0.43 -9.37
N THR A 174 8.50 0.60 -8.20
CA THR A 174 9.82 1.20 -8.06
C THR A 174 10.77 0.22 -7.39
N VAL A 175 11.89 -0.04 -8.06
CA VAL A 175 13.02 -0.78 -7.50
C VAL A 175 13.98 0.21 -6.87
N LEU A 176 14.30 -0.01 -5.60
CA LEU A 176 15.16 0.85 -4.80
C LEU A 176 16.35 0.05 -4.27
N PRO A 177 17.54 0.65 -4.14
CA PRO A 177 18.68 0.00 -3.50
C PRO A 177 18.44 -0.23 -2.01
#